data_AF-A0A816Q0R1-F1
#
_entry.id   AF-A0A816Q0R1-F1
#
_cell.length_a   1.000
_cell.length_b   1.000
_cell.length_c   1.000
_cell.angle_alpha   90.00
_cell.angle_beta   90.00
_cell.angle_gamma   90.00
#
_symmetry.space_group_name_H-M   'P 1'
#
loop_
_entity.id
_entity.type
_entity.pdbx_description
1 polymer ?
#
loop_
_entity_poly.entity_id
_entity_poly.type
_entity_poly.pdbx_seq_one_letter_code
_entity_poly.pdbx_strand_id
1 'polypeptide(L)'
;MVYSDKHRKINVTTDNVKIQATLRQLEQPISLFGEGPAERRKRLQNLISSLSNDEIAKILRKNEQDDERVEDTKENIPCQGKTSMFAYRYYFKLYSRSKERIEKLKEYVAIPEVYRTANIQVLYRELRATTLHCSQLGDNLPLSYCEFNSNDQMVAVSSWYLDFVFSDLHSFFFGKSYRM
;
A
#
# COMPACT_ATOMS: atom_id res chain seq x y z
N MET A 1 22.25 -29.51 -44.22
CA MET A 1 22.90 -28.50 -43.37
C MET A 1 23.59 -29.25 -42.24
N VAL A 2 24.91 -29.35 -42.30
CA VAL A 2 25.71 -30.11 -41.33
C VAL A 2 25.83 -29.25 -40.07
N TYR A 3 25.16 -29.62 -38.99
CA TYR A 3 25.37 -28.98 -37.69
C TYR A 3 26.72 -29.45 -37.15
N SER A 4 27.63 -28.50 -36.91
CA SER A 4 28.96 -28.75 -36.36
C SER A 4 28.86 -29.17 -34.88
N ASP A 5 29.16 -30.43 -34.59
CA ASP A 5 29.22 -31.04 -33.25
C ASP A 5 30.40 -30.54 -32.41
N LYS A 6 30.32 -29.28 -31.94
CA LYS A 6 31.10 -28.82 -30.79
C LYS A 6 30.15 -28.30 -29.71
N HIS A 7 29.59 -29.25 -28.95
CA HIS A 7 28.74 -28.92 -27.82
C HIS A 7 29.58 -28.51 -26.60
N ARG A 8 29.37 -27.28 -26.11
CA ARG A 8 29.88 -26.85 -24.81
C ARG A 8 29.11 -27.61 -23.75
N LYS A 9 29.80 -28.26 -22.80
CA LYS A 9 29.15 -28.91 -21.66
C LYS A 9 28.69 -27.83 -20.67
N ILE A 10 27.44 -27.41 -20.77
CA ILE A 10 26.84 -26.41 -19.87
C ILE A 10 26.02 -27.15 -18.80
N ASN A 11 26.23 -26.82 -17.52
CA ASN A 11 25.46 -27.41 -16.44
C ASN A 11 24.11 -26.69 -16.31
N VAL A 12 23.02 -27.44 -16.39
CA VAL A 12 21.64 -26.93 -16.25
C VAL A 12 21.07 -27.41 -14.93
N THR A 13 20.13 -26.67 -14.32
CA THR A 13 19.47 -27.05 -13.06
C THR A 13 18.78 -28.41 -13.16
N THR A 14 18.63 -29.11 -12.03
CA THR A 14 17.84 -30.35 -11.90
C THR A 14 16.35 -30.07 -11.73
N ASP A 15 15.98 -28.87 -11.29
CA ASP A 15 14.63 -28.53 -10.87
C ASP A 15 13.69 -28.35 -12.07
N ASN A 16 12.64 -29.18 -12.14
CA ASN A 16 11.74 -29.25 -13.28
C ASN A 16 10.99 -27.92 -13.51
N VAL A 17 10.63 -27.20 -12.45
CA VAL A 17 9.90 -25.93 -12.55
C VAL A 17 10.77 -24.88 -13.24
N LYS A 18 12.04 -24.77 -12.84
CA LYS A 18 13.02 -23.86 -13.44
C LYS A 18 13.33 -24.22 -14.89
N ILE A 19 13.40 -25.52 -15.21
CA ILE A 19 13.57 -26.01 -16.60
C ILE A 19 12.39 -25.60 -17.48
N GLN A 20 11.16 -25.72 -16.98
CA GLN A 20 9.97 -25.32 -17.75
C GLN A 20 9.88 -23.81 -17.93
N ALA A 21 10.24 -23.02 -16.91
CA ALA A 21 10.27 -21.57 -16.98
C ALA A 21 11.31 -21.07 -18.01
N THR A 22 12.52 -21.64 -18.00
CA THR A 22 13.58 -21.31 -18.96
C THR A 22 13.22 -21.71 -20.39
N LEU A 23 12.58 -22.87 -20.60
CA LEU A 23 12.06 -23.27 -21.92
C LEU A 23 11.00 -22.29 -22.44
N ARG A 24 10.10 -21.81 -21.56
CA ARG A 24 9.10 -20.79 -21.90
C ARG A 24 9.75 -19.45 -22.26
N GLN A 25 10.80 -19.05 -21.55
CA GLN A 25 11.56 -17.83 -21.87
C GLN A 25 12.30 -17.93 -23.21
N LEU A 26 12.73 -19.13 -23.61
CA LEU A 26 13.33 -19.44 -24.90
C LEU A 26 12.29 -19.63 -26.03
N GLU A 27 11.00 -19.42 -25.75
CA GLU A 27 9.89 -19.63 -26.68
C GLU A 27 9.84 -21.06 -27.25
N GLN A 28 10.34 -22.03 -26.48
CA GLN A 28 10.34 -23.44 -26.84
C GLN A 28 9.16 -24.16 -26.16
N PRO A 29 8.64 -25.24 -26.77
CA PRO A 29 7.60 -26.06 -26.15
C PRO A 29 8.09 -26.61 -24.80
N ILE A 30 7.23 -26.48 -23.79
CA ILE A 30 7.53 -26.83 -22.40
C ILE A 30 7.77 -28.34 -22.25
N SER A 31 6.96 -29.16 -22.93
CA SER A 31 7.13 -30.60 -23.01
C SER A 31 6.70 -31.09 -24.39
N LEU A 32 7.47 -32.02 -24.96
CA LEU A 32 7.09 -32.78 -26.15
C LEU A 32 6.34 -34.06 -25.75
N PHE A 33 5.61 -34.66 -26.70
CA PHE A 33 4.88 -35.91 -26.46
C PHE A 33 5.85 -37.06 -26.17
N GLY A 34 5.62 -37.78 -25.07
CA GLY A 34 6.51 -38.86 -24.62
C GLY A 34 7.82 -38.41 -23.97
N GLU A 35 8.07 -37.10 -23.85
CA GLU A 35 9.32 -36.57 -23.29
C GLU A 35 9.38 -36.71 -21.77
N GLY A 36 10.37 -37.46 -21.29
CA GLY A 36 10.65 -37.61 -19.86
C GLY A 36 11.37 -36.38 -19.23
N PRO A 37 11.41 -36.25 -17.90
CA PRO A 37 12.12 -35.16 -17.21
C PRO A 37 13.61 -35.06 -17.58
N ALA A 38 14.27 -36.21 -17.71
CA ALA A 38 15.69 -36.26 -18.08
C ALA A 38 15.93 -35.83 -19.53
N GLU A 39 15.03 -36.19 -20.45
CA GLU A 39 15.10 -35.82 -21.86
C GLU A 39 14.84 -34.32 -22.04
N ARG A 40 13.86 -33.77 -21.32
CA ARG A 40 13.59 -32.32 -21.27
C ARG A 40 14.81 -31.53 -20.84
N ARG A 41 15.52 -31.99 -19.81
CA ARG A 41 16.76 -31.35 -19.35
C ARG A 41 17.86 -31.43 -20.40
N LYS A 42 18.04 -32.59 -21.06
CA LYS A 42 19.01 -32.75 -22.16
C LYS A 42 18.68 -31.83 -23.33
N ARG A 43 17.40 -31.68 -23.68
CA ARG A 43 16.96 -30.76 -24.73
C ARG A 43 17.28 -29.31 -24.38
N LEU A 44 16.96 -28.88 -23.15
CA LEU A 44 17.32 -27.55 -22.67
C LEU A 44 18.84 -27.34 -22.70
N GLN A 45 19.62 -28.34 -22.30
CA GLN A 45 21.08 -28.30 -22.36
C GLN A 45 21.60 -28.13 -23.80
N ASN A 46 21.03 -28.87 -24.75
CA ASN A 46 21.37 -28.77 -26.17
C ASN A 46 21.00 -27.40 -26.75
N LEU A 47 19.81 -26.88 -26.39
CA LEU A 47 19.37 -25.55 -26.78
C LEU A 47 20.37 -24.51 -26.27
N ILE A 48 20.60 -24.42 -24.95
CA ILE A 48 21.53 -23.45 -24.34
C ILE A 48 22.94 -23.55 -24.93
N SER A 49 23.39 -24.76 -25.27
CA SER A 49 24.71 -24.97 -25.89
C SER A 49 24.86 -24.33 -27.28
N SER A 50 23.74 -24.08 -27.96
CA SER A 50 23.69 -23.41 -29.27
C SER A 50 23.53 -21.89 -29.20
N LEU A 51 23.17 -21.33 -28.04
CA LEU A 51 23.01 -19.88 -27.86
C LEU A 51 24.35 -19.16 -27.69
N SER A 52 24.35 -17.87 -27.98
CA SER A 52 25.45 -16.95 -27.68
C SER A 52 25.56 -16.66 -26.18
N ASN A 53 26.75 -16.28 -25.71
CA ASN A 53 26.95 -15.97 -24.28
C ASN A 53 26.07 -14.80 -23.80
N ASP A 54 25.76 -13.85 -24.68
CA ASP A 54 24.93 -12.68 -24.37
C ASP A 54 23.46 -13.05 -24.15
N GLU A 55 22.93 -14.01 -24.91
CA GLU A 55 21.57 -14.52 -24.73
C GLU A 55 21.44 -15.32 -23.44
N ILE A 56 22.47 -16.10 -23.09
CA ILE A 56 22.53 -16.83 -21.82
C ILE A 56 22.49 -15.85 -20.64
N ALA A 57 23.26 -14.76 -20.71
CA ALA A 57 23.27 -13.73 -19.67
C ALA A 57 21.90 -13.03 -19.52
N LYS A 58 21.18 -12.80 -20.62
CA LYS A 58 19.81 -12.23 -20.58
C LYS A 58 18.82 -13.16 -19.86
N ILE A 59 18.90 -14.45 -20.12
CA ILE A 59 18.02 -15.46 -19.50
C ILE A 59 18.27 -15.53 -18.00
N LEU A 60 19.53 -15.55 -17.58
CA LEU A 60 19.89 -15.59 -16.15
C LEU A 60 19.35 -14.37 -15.39
N ARG A 61 19.57 -13.16 -15.93
CA ARG A 61 19.05 -11.91 -15.33
C ARG A 61 17.52 -11.89 -15.21
N LYS A 62 16.82 -12.45 -16.19
CA LYS A 62 15.34 -12.49 -16.17
C LYS A 62 14.81 -13.45 -15.11
N ASN A 63 15.48 -14.60 -14.92
CA ASN A 63 15.13 -15.55 -13.86
C ASN A 63 15.37 -14.96 -12.45
N GLU A 64 16.45 -14.19 -12.26
CA GLU A 64 16.70 -13.47 -11.00
C GLU A 64 15.58 -12.47 -10.69
N GLN A 65 15.14 -11.69 -11.68
CA GLN A 65 14.02 -10.74 -11.50
C GLN A 65 12.68 -11.43 -11.22
N ASP A 66 12.43 -12.58 -11.83
CA ASP A 66 11.20 -13.35 -11.58
C ASP A 66 11.22 -13.98 -10.17
N ASP A 67 12.38 -14.44 -9.69
CA ASP A 67 12.54 -14.97 -8.32
C ASP A 67 12.33 -13.86 -7.25
N GLU A 68 12.86 -12.64 -7.47
CA GLU A 68 12.63 -11.47 -6.59
C GLU A 68 11.13 -11.10 -6.49
N ARG A 69 10.42 -11.05 -7.63
CA ARG A 69 8.98 -10.73 -7.64
C ARG A 69 8.13 -11.75 -6.88
N VAL A 70 8.51 -13.02 -6.96
CA VAL A 70 7.81 -14.08 -6.23
C VAL A 70 8.03 -13.94 -4.72
N GLU A 71 9.20 -13.46 -4.29
CA GLU A 71 9.51 -13.20 -2.88
C GLU A 71 8.64 -12.08 -2.30
N ASP A 72 8.50 -10.95 -3.00
CA ASP A 72 7.62 -9.83 -2.60
C ASP A 72 6.15 -10.26 -2.43
N THR A 73 5.68 -11.21 -3.24
CA THR A 73 4.30 -11.72 -3.13
C THR A 73 4.07 -12.69 -1.98
N LYS A 74 5.12 -13.29 -1.38
CA LYS A 74 4.95 -14.19 -0.23
C LYS A 74 4.61 -13.44 1.06
N GLU A 75 4.96 -12.16 1.17
CA GLU A 75 4.65 -11.35 2.35
C GLU A 75 3.16 -10.96 2.42
N ASN A 76 2.48 -10.90 1.27
CA ASN A 76 1.09 -10.48 1.15
C ASN A 76 0.16 -11.64 0.78
N ILE A 77 0.18 -12.72 1.57
CA ILE A 77 -0.78 -13.82 1.39
C ILE A 77 -2.17 -13.31 1.79
N PRO A 78 -3.15 -13.27 0.87
CA PRO A 78 -4.50 -12.84 1.21
C PRO A 78 -5.17 -13.87 2.12
N CYS A 79 -5.14 -13.60 3.43
CA CYS A 79 -5.88 -14.39 4.40
C CYS A 79 -7.38 -14.12 4.27
N GLN A 80 -8.18 -15.19 4.11
CA GLN A 80 -9.63 -15.07 4.23
C GLN A 80 -9.99 -14.73 5.68
N GLY A 81 -10.56 -13.54 5.91
CA GLY A 81 -10.95 -13.10 7.26
C GLY A 81 -12.22 -13.77 7.77
N LYS A 82 -12.54 -13.54 9.04
CA LYS A 82 -13.74 -14.11 9.70
C LYS A 82 -15.04 -13.54 9.12
N THR A 83 -16.14 -14.29 9.24
CA THR A 83 -17.51 -13.89 8.86
C THR A 83 -17.96 -12.55 9.47
N SER A 84 -17.57 -12.26 10.72
CA SER A 84 -17.82 -10.98 11.38
C SER A 84 -17.20 -9.79 10.64
N MET A 85 -15.98 -9.95 10.10
CA MET A 85 -15.31 -8.89 9.33
C MET A 85 -16.05 -8.59 8.03
N PHE A 86 -16.66 -9.59 7.39
CA PHE A 86 -17.48 -9.37 6.20
C PHE A 86 -18.73 -8.54 6.50
N ALA A 87 -19.41 -8.80 7.63
CA ALA A 87 -20.55 -8.01 8.06
C ALA A 87 -20.17 -6.55 8.34
N TYR A 88 -19.05 -6.30 9.04
CA TYR A 88 -18.55 -4.94 9.26
C TYR A 88 -18.18 -4.24 7.94
N ARG A 89 -17.49 -4.93 7.02
CA ARG A 89 -17.16 -4.37 5.69
C ARG A 89 -18.42 -4.00 4.90
N TYR A 90 -19.46 -4.83 4.98
CA TYR A 90 -20.74 -4.52 4.37
C TYR A 90 -21.38 -3.28 4.99
N TYR A 91 -21.37 -3.16 6.32
CA TYR A 91 -21.85 -1.98 7.03
C TYR A 91 -21.07 -0.71 6.64
N PHE A 92 -19.73 -0.75 6.62
CA PHE A 92 -18.88 0.37 6.19
C PHE A 92 -19.10 0.75 4.72
N LYS A 93 -19.37 -0.23 3.84
CA LYS A 93 -19.70 0.01 2.44
C LYS A 93 -21.05 0.72 2.29
N LEU A 94 -22.04 0.39 3.12
CA LEU A 94 -23.34 1.07 3.15
C LEU A 94 -23.22 2.47 3.77
N TYR A 95 -22.41 2.61 4.82
CA TYR A 95 -22.09 3.89 5.48
C TYR A 95 -21.07 4.73 4.69
N SER A 96 -21.04 4.63 3.36
CA SER A 96 -20.08 5.40 2.58
C SER A 96 -20.53 6.86 2.45
N ARG A 97 -19.92 7.74 3.27
CA ARG A 97 -20.02 9.22 3.14
C ARG A 97 -19.46 9.75 1.81
N SER A 98 -18.99 8.85 0.95
CA SER A 98 -18.51 9.13 -0.40
C SER A 98 -19.56 9.83 -1.27
N LYS A 99 -20.85 9.44 -1.17
CA LYS A 99 -21.91 10.07 -1.97
C LYS A 99 -22.10 11.54 -1.56
N GLU A 100 -22.29 11.80 -0.27
CA GLU A 100 -22.41 13.16 0.27
C GLU A 100 -21.18 14.02 -0.05
N ARG A 101 -19.98 13.43 0.05
CA ARG A 101 -18.73 14.12 -0.31
C ARG A 101 -18.71 14.52 -1.78
N ILE A 102 -19.11 13.63 -2.69
CA ILE A 102 -19.16 13.92 -4.13
C ILE A 102 -20.21 15.00 -4.43
N GLU A 103 -21.36 14.95 -3.77
CA GLU A 103 -22.43 15.94 -3.93
C GLU A 103 -21.97 17.33 -3.51
N LYS A 104 -21.39 17.48 -2.31
CA LYS A 104 -20.76 18.73 -1.85
C LYS A 104 -19.68 19.24 -2.79
N LEU A 105 -18.87 18.34 -3.36
CA LEU A 105 -17.85 18.72 -4.34
C LEU A 105 -18.47 19.23 -5.65
N LYS A 106 -19.56 18.63 -6.12
CA LYS A 106 -20.28 19.11 -7.31
C LYS A 106 -20.88 20.49 -7.07
N GLU A 107 -21.51 20.70 -5.92
CA GLU A 107 -22.01 22.01 -5.50
C GLU A 107 -20.89 23.04 -5.46
N TYR A 108 -19.74 22.70 -4.87
CA TYR A 108 -18.59 23.59 -4.81
C TYR A 108 -18.03 23.92 -6.20
N VAL A 109 -17.99 22.96 -7.12
CA VAL A 109 -17.54 23.18 -8.51
C VAL A 109 -18.54 24.03 -9.31
N ALA A 110 -19.83 23.94 -9.01
CA ALA A 110 -20.86 24.78 -9.64
C ALA A 110 -20.70 26.27 -9.28
N ILE A 111 -20.04 26.59 -8.17
CA ILE A 111 -19.76 27.97 -7.77
C ILE A 111 -18.67 28.58 -8.69
N PRO A 112 -18.88 29.78 -9.28
CA PRO A 112 -17.88 30.43 -10.11
C PRO A 112 -16.55 30.68 -9.38
N GLU A 113 -15.45 30.63 -10.13
CA GLU A 113 -14.09 30.73 -9.57
C GLU A 113 -13.82 32.04 -8.81
N VAL A 114 -14.41 33.16 -9.24
CA VAL A 114 -14.28 34.45 -8.56
C VAL A 114 -14.78 34.38 -7.12
N TYR A 115 -15.91 33.70 -6.87
CA TYR A 115 -16.44 33.52 -5.51
C TYR A 115 -15.59 32.54 -4.69
N ARG A 116 -15.08 31.47 -5.31
CA ARG A 116 -14.19 30.51 -4.63
C ARG A 116 -12.91 31.17 -4.16
N THR A 117 -12.28 31.96 -5.02
CA THR A 117 -11.05 32.70 -4.70
C THR A 117 -11.30 33.78 -3.64
N ALA A 118 -12.43 34.50 -3.72
CA ALA A 118 -12.83 35.46 -2.68
C ALA A 118 -13.02 34.79 -1.31
N ASN A 119 -13.72 33.64 -1.25
CA ASN A 119 -13.91 32.89 -0.01
C ASN A 119 -12.57 32.42 0.59
N ILE A 120 -11.65 31.96 -0.24
CA ILE A 120 -10.30 31.58 0.18
C ILE A 120 -9.54 32.79 0.76
N GLN A 121 -9.68 33.97 0.15
CA GLN A 121 -9.05 35.20 0.67
C GLN A 121 -9.64 35.63 2.02
N VAL A 122 -10.94 35.49 2.22
CA VAL A 122 -11.60 35.72 3.52
C VAL A 122 -11.04 34.75 4.56
N LEU A 123 -10.98 33.46 4.25
CA LEU A 123 -10.43 32.44 5.13
C LEU A 123 -8.96 32.71 5.49
N TYR A 124 -8.12 33.13 4.52
CA TYR A 124 -6.74 33.54 4.81
C TYR A 124 -6.65 34.76 5.72
N ARG A 125 -7.60 35.70 5.62
CA ARG A 125 -7.65 36.86 6.53
C ARG A 125 -7.97 36.42 7.95
N GLU A 126 -8.93 35.51 8.12
CA GLU A 126 -9.29 34.94 9.43
C GLU A 126 -8.12 34.16 10.03
N LEU A 127 -7.48 33.28 9.24
CA LEU A 127 -6.30 32.52 9.67
C LEU A 127 -5.11 33.40 10.07
N ARG A 128 -4.95 34.58 9.46
CA ARG A 128 -3.93 35.54 9.88
C ARG A 128 -4.30 36.28 11.17
N ALA A 129 -5.60 36.41 11.44
CA ALA A 129 -6.11 37.05 12.64
C ALA A 129 -6.19 36.09 13.84
N THR A 130 -5.93 34.79 13.67
CA THR A 130 -5.94 33.84 14.80
C THR A 130 -4.78 34.13 15.74
N THR A 131 -5.11 34.53 16.96
CA THR A 131 -4.16 34.75 18.05
C THR A 131 -4.41 33.75 19.18
N LEU A 132 -3.44 33.59 20.07
CA LEU A 132 -3.64 32.83 21.31
C LEU A 132 -4.77 33.48 22.12
N HIS A 133 -5.90 32.80 22.22
CA HIS A 133 -7.04 33.29 22.99
C HIS A 133 -6.88 32.98 24.49
N CYS A 134 -6.46 31.75 24.81
CA CYS A 134 -6.30 31.29 26.18
C CYS A 134 -5.28 30.15 26.27
N SER A 135 -4.66 30.00 27.44
CA SER A 135 -3.80 28.87 27.79
C SER A 135 -4.24 28.29 29.13
N GLN A 136 -4.47 26.98 29.17
CA GLN A 136 -4.80 26.26 30.40
C GLN A 136 -3.72 25.23 30.70
N LEU A 137 -3.34 25.12 31.96
CA LEU A 137 -2.48 24.03 32.43
C LEU A 137 -3.30 22.74 32.49
N GLY A 138 -2.90 21.73 31.74
CA GLY A 138 -3.59 20.43 31.69
C GLY A 138 -3.15 19.51 32.82
N ASP A 139 -1.88 19.11 32.80
CA ASP A 139 -1.30 18.17 33.75
C ASP A 139 0.15 18.57 34.08
N ASN A 140 0.74 17.93 35.10
CA ASN A 140 2.13 18.11 35.49
C ASN A 140 3.11 17.43 34.51
N LEU A 141 2.60 16.51 33.69
CA LEU A 141 3.36 15.75 32.69
C LEU A 141 3.11 16.28 31.27
N PRO A 142 3.96 15.91 30.30
CA PRO A 142 3.72 16.24 28.90
C PRO A 142 2.40 15.66 28.38
N LEU A 143 1.62 16.50 27.71
CA LEU A 143 0.40 16.11 27.02
C LEU A 143 0.75 15.33 25.74
N SER A 144 0.03 14.23 25.46
CA SER A 144 0.23 13.41 24.26
C SER A 144 -0.66 13.84 23.10
N TYR A 145 -1.93 14.15 23.36
CA TYR A 145 -2.93 14.38 22.31
C TYR A 145 -4.08 15.25 22.81
N CYS A 146 -4.72 15.98 21.90
CA CYS A 146 -5.94 16.73 22.17
C CYS A 146 -6.92 16.64 21.00
N GLU A 147 -8.21 16.48 21.31
CA GLU A 147 -9.27 16.38 20.31
C GLU A 147 -10.54 17.12 20.75
N PHE A 148 -11.16 17.80 19.79
CA PHE A 148 -12.42 18.49 19.98
C PHE A 148 -13.59 17.51 19.87
N ASN A 149 -14.58 17.67 20.73
CA ASN A 149 -15.86 16.98 20.56
C ASN A 149 -16.54 17.46 19.27
N SER A 150 -17.38 16.62 18.64
CA SER A 150 -18.14 16.94 17.42
C SER A 150 -19.04 18.18 17.53
N ASN A 151 -19.36 18.61 18.75
CA ASN A 151 -20.15 19.81 19.03
C ASN A 151 -19.29 21.05 19.33
N ASP A 152 -17.96 20.96 19.27
CA ASP A 152 -17.00 22.04 19.57
C ASP A 152 -17.18 22.71 20.94
N GLN A 153 -17.76 22.00 21.91
CA GLN A 153 -17.99 22.50 23.27
C GLN A 153 -16.93 22.04 24.27
N MET A 154 -16.28 20.91 24.00
CA MET A 154 -15.33 20.27 24.91
C MET A 154 -14.07 19.87 24.14
N VAL A 155 -12.95 19.87 24.85
CA VAL A 155 -11.68 19.29 24.39
C VAL A 155 -11.29 18.17 25.33
N ALA A 156 -11.03 17.00 24.76
CA ALA A 156 -10.38 15.89 25.45
C ALA A 156 -8.87 16.06 25.32
N VAL A 157 -8.17 15.99 26.45
CA VAL A 157 -6.70 16.05 26.51
C VAL A 157 -6.20 14.78 27.17
N SER A 158 -5.24 14.10 26.55
CA SER A 158 -4.58 12.93 27.13
C SER A 158 -3.16 13.26 27.57
N SER A 159 -2.78 12.70 28.72
CA SER A 159 -1.40 12.70 29.22
C SER A 159 -0.68 11.40 28.84
N TRP A 160 0.61 11.29 29.15
CA TRP A 160 1.38 10.05 28.93
C TRP A 160 1.07 8.97 29.96
N TYR A 161 0.63 9.36 31.15
CA TYR A 161 -0.06 8.46 32.06
C TYR A 161 -1.54 8.47 31.74
N LEU A 162 -2.23 7.37 32.05
CA LEU A 162 -3.58 6.97 31.63
C LEU A 162 -4.73 7.90 32.10
N ASP A 163 -4.49 9.20 32.17
CA ASP A 163 -5.41 10.21 32.63
C ASP A 163 -5.94 10.98 31.41
N PHE A 164 -7.26 11.05 31.31
CA PHE A 164 -7.98 11.88 30.35
C PHE A 164 -8.62 13.04 31.08
N VAL A 165 -8.33 14.26 30.63
CA VAL A 165 -8.92 15.48 31.16
C VAL A 165 -9.84 16.08 30.12
N PHE A 166 -11.08 16.38 30.52
CA PHE A 166 -12.02 17.11 29.69
C PHE A 166 -12.10 18.56 30.16
N SER A 167 -11.94 19.49 29.23
CA SER A 167 -12.08 20.93 29.47
C SER A 167 -13.20 21.50 28.58
N ASP A 168 -14.11 22.24 29.21
CA ASP A 168 -15.18 22.99 28.54
C ASP A 168 -14.63 24.24 27.86
N LEU A 169 -14.75 24.35 26.53
CA LEU A 169 -14.24 25.46 25.70
C LEU A 169 -14.73 26.84 26.15
N HIS A 170 -15.99 26.92 26.54
CA HIS A 170 -16.59 28.17 26.99
C HIS A 170 -16.22 28.54 28.45
N SER A 171 -15.80 27.55 29.23
CA SER A 171 -15.46 27.71 30.66
C SER A 171 -13.95 27.60 30.93
N PHE A 172 -13.10 27.65 29.91
CA PHE A 172 -11.63 27.63 30.08
C PHE A 172 -11.15 28.68 31.09
N PHE A 173 -11.83 29.84 31.16
CA PHE A 173 -11.53 30.90 32.13
C PHE A 173 -11.86 30.56 33.58
N PHE A 174 -12.82 29.66 33.82
CA PHE A 174 -13.30 29.32 35.16
C PHE A 174 -12.65 28.05 35.73
N GLY A 175 -11.69 27.46 35.02
CA GLY A 175 -10.90 26.32 35.52
C GLY A 175 -11.71 25.04 35.76
N LYS A 176 -12.87 24.89 35.12
CA LYS A 176 -13.68 23.66 35.23
C LYS A 176 -13.06 22.58 34.34
N SER A 177 -12.28 21.70 34.97
CA SER A 177 -11.75 20.48 34.34
C SER A 177 -12.35 19.24 35.01
N TYR A 178 -12.82 18.30 34.21
CA TYR A 178 -13.30 17.00 34.69
C TYR A 178 -12.21 15.96 34.49
N ARG A 179 -11.84 15.25 35.56
CA ARG A 179 -10.89 14.11 35.53
C ARG A 179 -11.66 12.81 35.73
N MET A 180 -11.31 11.80 34.95
CA MET A 180 -11.73 10.41 35.16
C MET A 180 -10.57 9.61 35.73
#